data_AF-A0A7S3E331-F1
#
_entry.id   AF-A0A7S3E331-F1
#
_cell.length_a   1.000
_cell.length_b   1.000
_cell.length_c   1.000
_cell.angle_alpha   90.00
_cell.angle_beta   90.00
_cell.angle_gamma   90.00
#
_symmetry.space_group_name_H-M   'P 1'
#
loop_
_entity.id
_entity.type
_entity.pdbx_description
1 polymer ?
#
loop_
_entity_poly.entity_id
_entity_poly.type
_entity_poly.pdbx_seq_one_letter_code
_entity_poly.pdbx_strand_id
1 'polypeptide(L)'
;CDGLVWLLKELFSCDPRGYAFVASNEEAMHLLVNAFEATLMSKDLSPKGILILLFMWRSVINRVGKALHGVMLRDEVLRLMAMLLSARHLANLGKWPEVVGGGVQGIQSLVSLLLMILSKPWSTSGAGEVDEDFLAKLRERLFAHNFVSLVVSCIETIDSQGLSVPLNFLSRLALSSPRYSQQFVECGGLRPSRLAHILRPENSPPILVDGL
;
A
#
# COMPACT_ATOMS: atom_id res chain seq x y z
N CYS A 1 21.97 3.69 1.99
CA CYS A 1 22.58 2.35 2.02
C CYS A 1 21.58 1.36 1.44
N ASP A 2 21.47 1.28 0.12
CA ASP A 2 20.39 0.49 -0.53
C ASP A 2 20.89 -0.84 -1.12
N GLY A 3 22.09 -1.29 -0.73
CA GLY A 3 22.79 -2.41 -1.37
C GLY A 3 21.99 -3.71 -1.41
N LEU A 4 21.28 -4.03 -0.32
CA LEU A 4 20.46 -5.24 -0.24
C LEU A 4 19.22 -5.15 -1.14
N VAL A 5 18.57 -3.97 -1.18
CA VAL A 5 17.44 -3.71 -2.10
C VAL A 5 17.88 -3.80 -3.56
N TRP A 6 19.07 -3.30 -3.87
CA TRP A 6 19.63 -3.38 -5.23
C TRP A 6 19.95 -4.82 -5.62
N LEU A 7 20.53 -5.60 -4.71
CA LEU A 7 20.81 -7.01 -4.93
C LEU A 7 19.53 -7.82 -5.13
N LEU A 8 18.48 -7.57 -4.34
CA LEU A 8 17.16 -8.18 -4.54
C LEU A 8 16.59 -7.78 -5.91
N LYS A 9 16.67 -6.49 -6.27
CA LYS A 9 16.17 -6.00 -7.55
C LYS A 9 16.86 -6.67 -8.73
N GLU A 10 18.19 -6.80 -8.71
CA GLU A 10 18.93 -7.49 -9.76
C GLU A 10 18.57 -8.98 -9.81
N LEU A 11 18.50 -9.65 -8.66
CA LEU A 11 18.09 -11.05 -8.58
C LEU A 11 16.71 -11.29 -9.21
N PHE A 12 15.77 -10.37 -9.02
CA PHE A 12 14.43 -10.43 -9.61
C PHE A 12 14.37 -9.93 -11.06
N SER A 13 15.29 -9.09 -11.50
CA SER A 13 15.33 -8.55 -12.87
C SER A 13 16.06 -9.47 -13.83
N CYS A 14 17.03 -10.25 -13.36
CA CYS A 14 17.85 -11.14 -14.18
C CYS A 14 17.17 -12.45 -14.60
N ASP A 15 16.12 -12.90 -13.90
CA ASP A 15 15.42 -14.14 -14.27
C ASP A 15 13.89 -14.05 -14.07
N PRO A 16 13.08 -14.08 -15.14
CA PRO A 16 11.63 -14.25 -15.05
C PRO A 16 11.23 -15.51 -14.27
N ARG A 17 12.08 -16.54 -14.26
CA ARG A 17 11.90 -17.76 -13.47
C ARG A 17 12.20 -17.55 -11.99
N GLY A 18 12.92 -16.50 -11.59
CA GLY A 18 13.14 -16.16 -10.18
C GLY A 18 11.83 -15.87 -9.45
N TYR A 19 10.92 -15.14 -10.10
CA TYR A 19 9.56 -14.95 -9.59
C TYR A 19 8.74 -16.25 -9.59
N ALA A 20 8.86 -17.08 -10.62
CA ALA A 20 8.14 -18.35 -10.71
C ALA A 20 8.64 -19.36 -9.66
N PHE A 21 9.95 -19.40 -9.42
CA PHE A 21 10.61 -20.22 -8.40
C PHE A 21 10.14 -19.81 -7.01
N VAL A 22 10.18 -18.51 -6.71
CA VAL A 22 9.66 -17.96 -5.45
C VAL A 22 8.18 -18.28 -5.30
N ALA A 23 7.37 -18.10 -6.35
CA ALA A 23 5.94 -18.48 -6.32
C ALA A 23 5.69 -19.97 -6.06
N SER A 24 6.60 -20.84 -6.52
CA SER A 24 6.48 -22.30 -6.40
C SER A 24 7.13 -22.88 -5.14
N ASN A 25 7.85 -22.08 -4.35
CA ASN A 25 8.63 -22.54 -3.22
C ASN A 25 8.28 -21.73 -1.95
N GLU A 26 7.55 -22.36 -1.04
CA GLU A 26 7.07 -21.78 0.22
C GLU A 26 8.21 -21.30 1.14
N GLU A 27 9.35 -22.00 1.16
CA GLU A 27 10.54 -21.57 1.91
C GLU A 27 11.16 -20.31 1.32
N ALA A 28 11.27 -20.23 -0.01
CA ALA A 28 11.75 -19.05 -0.71
C ALA A 28 10.82 -17.84 -0.49
N MET A 29 9.50 -18.07 -0.42
CA MET A 29 8.52 -17.05 -0.05
C MET A 29 8.73 -16.55 1.37
N HIS A 30 8.88 -17.46 2.34
CA HIS A 30 9.13 -17.08 3.73
C HIS A 30 10.44 -16.32 3.90
N LEU A 31 11.51 -16.74 3.22
CA LEU A 31 12.78 -16.03 3.20
C LEU A 31 12.64 -14.63 2.60
N LEU A 32 11.91 -14.48 1.49
CA LEU A 32 11.66 -13.18 0.88
C LEU A 32 10.90 -12.24 1.81
N VAL A 33 9.88 -12.76 2.50
CA VAL A 33 9.07 -11.99 3.44
C VAL A 33 9.86 -11.59 4.67
N ASN A 34 10.66 -12.51 5.22
CA ASN A 34 11.53 -12.20 6.34
C ASN A 34 12.63 -11.20 5.94
N ALA A 35 13.16 -11.32 4.72
CA ALA A 35 14.10 -10.34 4.17
C ALA A 35 13.43 -8.99 3.96
N PHE A 36 12.19 -8.96 3.49
CA PHE A 36 11.40 -7.75 3.30
C PHE A 36 11.14 -7.03 4.63
N GLU A 37 10.71 -7.79 5.64
CA GLU A 37 10.50 -7.31 7.01
C GLU A 37 11.81 -6.79 7.62
N ALA A 38 12.89 -7.57 7.56
CA ALA A 38 14.20 -7.16 8.07
C ALA A 38 14.74 -5.91 7.36
N THR A 39 14.52 -5.81 6.05
CA THR A 39 14.99 -4.67 5.25
C THR A 39 14.17 -3.42 5.55
N LEU A 40 12.84 -3.52 5.69
CA LEU A 40 12.00 -2.39 6.13
C LEU A 40 12.27 -1.95 7.56
N MET A 41 12.64 -2.88 8.44
CA MET A 41 13.04 -2.56 9.82
C MET A 41 14.46 -2.00 9.92
N SER A 42 15.27 -2.12 8.86
CA SER A 42 16.60 -1.52 8.82
C SER A 42 16.49 0.01 8.71
N LYS A 43 17.24 0.74 9.55
CA LYS A 43 17.26 2.22 9.55
C LYS A 43 18.02 2.82 8.35
N ASP A 44 18.56 1.97 7.49
CA ASP A 44 19.58 2.32 6.51
C ASP A 44 19.03 2.52 5.09
N LEU A 45 17.73 2.26 4.89
CA LEU A 45 17.06 2.46 3.61
C LEU A 45 16.84 3.94 3.32
N SER A 46 17.25 4.34 2.12
CA SER A 46 16.77 5.59 1.56
C SER A 46 15.27 5.48 1.21
N PRO A 47 14.56 6.61 1.07
CA PRO A 47 13.20 6.61 0.54
C PRO A 47 13.06 5.84 -0.79
N LYS A 48 14.02 6.01 -1.69
CA LYS A 48 14.08 5.27 -2.96
C LYS A 48 14.21 3.76 -2.74
N GLY A 49 15.01 3.34 -1.75
CA GLY A 49 15.12 1.94 -1.34
C GLY A 49 13.77 1.36 -0.91
N ILE A 50 13.02 2.09 -0.08
CA ILE A 50 11.67 1.69 0.36
C ILE A 50 10.72 1.56 -0.85
N LEU A 51 10.72 2.54 -1.76
CA LEU A 51 9.86 2.52 -2.95
C LEU A 51 10.18 1.34 -3.88
N ILE A 52 11.47 1.07 -4.13
CA ILE A 52 11.90 -0.09 -4.93
C ILE A 52 11.45 -1.39 -4.25
N LEU A 53 11.63 -1.48 -2.94
CA LEU A 53 11.24 -2.64 -2.15
C LEU A 53 9.72 -2.88 -2.25
N LEU A 54 8.89 -1.87 -2.01
CA LEU A 54 7.42 -1.94 -2.18
C LEU A 54 7.02 -2.31 -3.61
N PHE A 55 7.70 -1.77 -4.62
CA PHE A 55 7.45 -2.11 -6.02
C PHE A 55 7.72 -3.59 -6.29
N MET A 56 8.87 -4.12 -5.84
CA MET A 56 9.18 -5.54 -5.97
C MET A 56 8.12 -6.40 -5.30
N TRP A 57 7.69 -6.04 -4.09
CA TRP A 57 6.67 -6.81 -3.39
C TRP A 57 5.33 -6.82 -4.12
N ARG A 58 4.90 -5.67 -4.65
CA ARG A 58 3.72 -5.59 -5.53
C ARG A 58 3.87 -6.52 -6.74
N SER A 59 5.05 -6.57 -7.37
CA SER A 59 5.33 -7.48 -8.48
C SER A 59 5.24 -8.95 -8.07
N VAL A 60 5.74 -9.32 -6.88
CA VAL A 60 5.61 -10.68 -6.35
C VAL A 60 4.13 -11.01 -6.08
N ILE A 61 3.37 -10.16 -5.39
CA ILE A 61 1.94 -10.39 -5.11
C ILE A 61 1.14 -10.59 -6.40
N ASN A 62 1.42 -9.79 -7.43
CA ASN A 62 0.74 -9.93 -8.73
C ASN A 62 0.98 -11.28 -9.42
N ARG A 63 2.07 -11.97 -9.11
CA ARG A 63 2.43 -13.26 -9.73
C ARG A 63 2.07 -14.46 -8.86
N VAL A 64 2.22 -14.33 -7.54
CA VAL A 64 2.04 -15.43 -6.57
C VAL A 64 0.57 -15.59 -6.14
N GLY A 65 -0.22 -14.51 -6.18
CA GLY A 65 -1.65 -14.56 -5.85
C GLY A 65 -1.91 -15.03 -4.41
N LYS A 66 -2.72 -16.08 -4.25
CA LYS A 66 -3.21 -16.56 -2.94
C LYS A 66 -2.11 -17.05 -2.00
N ALA A 67 -0.95 -17.49 -2.52
CA ALA A 67 0.15 -17.97 -1.68
C ALA A 67 0.73 -16.89 -0.74
N LEU A 68 0.41 -15.61 -0.96
CA LEU A 68 0.81 -14.50 -0.08
C LEU A 68 -0.24 -14.11 0.97
N HIS A 69 -1.40 -14.76 1.00
CA HIS A 69 -2.45 -14.47 1.97
C HIS A 69 -1.94 -14.59 3.42
N GLY A 70 -1.27 -15.69 3.77
CA GLY A 70 -0.73 -15.88 5.13
C GLY A 70 0.24 -14.79 5.57
N VAL A 71 0.97 -14.20 4.62
CA VAL A 71 1.94 -13.13 4.87
C VAL A 71 1.25 -11.79 5.07
N MET A 72 0.26 -11.47 4.24
CA MET A 72 -0.51 -10.22 4.34
C MET A 72 -1.32 -10.12 5.65
N LEU A 73 -1.64 -11.26 6.27
CA LEU A 73 -2.32 -11.30 7.58
C LEU A 73 -1.37 -11.20 8.79
N ARG A 74 -0.05 -11.19 8.60
CA ARG A 74 0.90 -11.01 9.70
C ARG A 74 0.77 -9.62 10.29
N ASP A 75 0.70 -9.53 11.61
CA ASP A 75 0.43 -8.28 12.31
C ASP A 75 1.59 -7.29 12.14
N GLU A 76 2.81 -7.80 12.15
CA GLU A 76 4.06 -7.05 11.98
C GLU A 76 4.10 -6.35 10.62
N VAL A 77 3.64 -7.05 9.59
CA VAL A 77 3.58 -6.56 8.22
C VAL A 77 2.57 -5.42 8.10
N LEU A 78 1.36 -5.59 8.63
CA LEU A 78 0.33 -4.54 8.61
C LEU A 78 0.73 -3.34 9.47
N ARG A 79 1.37 -3.58 10.62
CA ARG A 79 1.91 -2.52 11.48
C ARG A 79 3.00 -1.72 10.78
N LEU A 80 3.88 -2.38 10.05
CA LEU A 80 4.90 -1.72 9.21
C LEU A 80 4.25 -0.82 8.15
N MET A 81 3.28 -1.35 7.40
CA MET A 81 2.56 -0.56 6.41
C MET A 81 1.86 0.64 7.05
N ALA A 82 1.21 0.45 8.21
CA ALA A 82 0.57 1.51 8.95
C ALA A 82 1.58 2.58 9.42
N MET A 83 2.77 2.17 9.85
CA MET A 83 3.85 3.08 10.21
C MET A 83 4.34 3.92 9.02
N LEU A 84 4.47 3.31 7.83
CA LEU A 84 4.83 4.00 6.60
C LEU A 84 3.75 4.99 6.15
N LEU A 85 2.47 4.69 6.39
CA LEU A 85 1.35 5.61 6.13
C LEU A 85 1.14 6.66 7.24
N SER A 86 1.90 6.61 8.33
CA SER A 86 1.73 7.56 9.43
C SER A 86 2.08 8.98 8.99
N ALA A 87 1.30 9.96 9.46
CA ALA A 87 1.55 11.38 9.16
C ALA A 87 2.99 11.81 9.51
N ARG A 88 3.58 11.25 10.58
CA ARG A 88 4.98 11.50 10.96
C ARG A 88 5.96 10.99 9.90
N HIS A 89 5.76 9.77 9.39
CA HIS A 89 6.63 9.22 8.36
C HIS A 89 6.52 10.02 7.07
N LEU A 90 5.29 10.31 6.62
CA LEU A 90 5.04 11.08 5.40
C LEU A 90 5.58 12.51 5.48
N ALA A 91 5.42 13.19 6.63
CA ALA A 91 5.99 14.51 6.85
C ALA A 91 7.53 14.50 6.82
N ASN A 92 8.16 13.41 7.28
CA ASN A 92 9.61 13.25 7.16
C ASN A 92 10.00 12.98 5.71
N LEU A 93 9.29 12.09 5.01
CA LEU A 93 9.52 11.78 3.60
C LEU A 93 9.41 13.02 2.71
N GLY A 94 8.45 13.91 2.99
CA GLY A 94 8.28 15.17 2.28
C GLY A 94 9.47 16.13 2.39
N LYS A 95 10.33 15.98 3.41
CA LYS A 95 11.56 16.77 3.58
C LYS A 95 12.74 16.24 2.77
N TRP A 96 12.66 15.00 2.28
CA TRP A 96 13.72 14.41 1.46
C TRP A 96 13.64 14.94 0.01
N PRO A 97 14.78 15.09 -0.69
CA PRO A 97 14.77 15.49 -2.09
C PRO A 97 14.09 14.47 -2.99
N GLU A 98 13.38 14.93 -4.03
CA GLU A 98 12.68 14.07 -4.98
C GLU A 98 13.62 13.10 -5.73
N VAL A 99 14.84 13.54 -6.05
CA VAL A 99 15.86 12.71 -6.75
C VAL A 99 16.23 11.43 -6.00
N VAL A 100 16.07 11.42 -4.66
CA VAL A 100 16.29 10.25 -3.80
C VAL A 100 14.98 9.60 -3.34
N GLY A 101 13.86 9.86 -4.03
CA GLY A 101 12.56 9.26 -3.77
C GLY A 101 11.75 9.93 -2.65
N GLY A 102 12.13 11.15 -2.23
CA GLY A 102 11.40 11.97 -1.28
C GLY A 102 10.38 12.90 -1.91
N GLY A 103 9.96 13.92 -1.15
CA GLY A 103 9.05 14.97 -1.62
C GLY A 103 7.62 14.47 -1.84
N VAL A 104 6.81 15.30 -2.52
CA VAL A 104 5.40 15.01 -2.77
C VAL A 104 5.24 13.77 -3.66
N GLN A 105 6.09 13.65 -4.69
CA GLN A 105 6.11 12.48 -5.60
C GLN A 105 6.46 11.18 -4.86
N GLY A 106 7.41 11.24 -3.91
CA GLY A 106 7.75 10.11 -3.05
C GLY A 106 6.59 9.68 -2.16
N ILE A 107 5.90 10.63 -1.52
CA ILE A 107 4.70 10.38 -0.70
C ILE A 107 3.62 9.70 -1.54
N GLN A 108 3.28 10.24 -2.70
CA GLN A 108 2.27 9.69 -3.60
C GLN A 108 2.61 8.26 -4.03
N SER A 109 3.86 8.04 -4.43
CA SER A 109 4.34 6.72 -4.85
C SER A 109 4.24 5.71 -3.71
N LEU A 110 4.65 6.09 -2.51
CA LEU A 110 4.61 5.24 -1.32
C LEU A 110 3.15 4.86 -0.96
N VAL A 111 2.27 5.86 -0.83
CA VAL A 111 0.86 5.64 -0.50
C VAL A 111 0.21 4.78 -1.57
N SER A 112 0.41 5.11 -2.85
CA SER A 112 -0.16 4.35 -3.96
C SER A 112 0.30 2.90 -3.98
N LEU A 113 1.61 2.64 -3.80
CA LEU A 113 2.15 1.28 -3.79
C LEU A 113 1.58 0.46 -2.62
N LEU A 114 1.55 1.03 -1.41
CA LEU A 114 1.00 0.36 -0.24
C LEU A 114 -0.49 0.02 -0.42
N LEU A 115 -1.27 0.98 -0.89
CA LEU A 115 -2.70 0.77 -1.10
C LEU A 115 -2.97 -0.17 -2.26
N MET A 116 -2.17 -0.19 -3.32
CA MET A 116 -2.27 -1.19 -4.39
C MET A 116 -1.92 -2.60 -3.91
N ILE A 117 -0.91 -2.73 -3.04
CA ILE A 117 -0.56 -4.00 -2.39
C ILE A 117 -1.73 -4.49 -1.55
N LEU A 118 -2.27 -3.64 -0.69
CA LEU A 118 -3.39 -3.97 0.17
C LEU A 118 -4.63 -4.30 -0.65
N SER A 119 -4.97 -3.51 -1.66
CA SER A 119 -6.18 -3.68 -2.49
C SER A 119 -6.16 -4.92 -3.37
N LYS A 120 -5.00 -5.57 -3.55
CA LYS A 120 -4.83 -6.65 -4.51
C LYS A 120 -5.78 -7.85 -4.30
N PRO A 121 -6.05 -8.31 -3.08
CA PRO A 121 -6.97 -9.44 -2.86
C PRO A 121 -8.42 -9.16 -3.24
N TRP A 122 -8.80 -7.88 -3.36
CA TRP A 122 -10.11 -7.47 -3.90
C TRP A 122 -10.14 -7.40 -5.44
N SER A 123 -9.05 -7.70 -6.14
CA SER A 123 -8.98 -7.67 -7.60
C SER A 123 -9.36 -9.04 -8.17
N THR A 124 -10.43 -9.07 -8.97
CA THR A 124 -10.93 -10.26 -9.68
C THR A 124 -10.15 -10.59 -10.96
N SER A 125 -9.05 -9.88 -11.24
CA SER A 125 -8.35 -9.93 -12.53
C SER A 125 -7.50 -11.19 -12.77
N GLY A 126 -7.57 -12.19 -11.89
CA GLY A 126 -7.02 -13.53 -12.10
C GLY A 126 -8.14 -14.54 -11.95
N ALA A 127 -8.14 -15.62 -12.76
CA ALA A 127 -9.18 -16.64 -12.87
C ALA A 127 -9.48 -17.47 -11.60
N GLY A 128 -9.14 -16.97 -10.42
CA GLY A 128 -9.47 -17.58 -9.13
C GLY A 128 -10.61 -16.84 -8.44
N GLU A 129 -11.50 -17.59 -7.82
CA GLU A 129 -12.54 -17.06 -6.93
C GLU A 129 -11.93 -16.19 -5.83
N VAL A 130 -12.61 -15.10 -5.50
CA VAL A 130 -12.29 -14.24 -4.36
C VAL A 130 -12.38 -15.09 -3.08
N ASP A 131 -11.30 -15.11 -2.30
CA ASP A 131 -11.25 -15.80 -1.01
C ASP A 131 -11.88 -14.90 0.06
N GLU A 132 -13.19 -15.02 0.24
CA GLU A 132 -13.95 -14.18 1.19
C GLU A 132 -13.53 -14.40 2.64
N ASP A 133 -13.13 -15.61 3.04
CA ASP A 133 -12.63 -15.90 4.39
C ASP A 133 -11.34 -15.15 4.67
N PHE A 134 -10.43 -15.12 3.69
CA PHE A 134 -9.23 -14.30 3.75
C PHE A 134 -9.57 -12.81 3.79
N LEU A 135 -10.47 -12.33 2.92
CA LEU A 135 -10.84 -10.92 2.88
C LEU A 135 -11.49 -10.46 4.19
N ALA A 136 -12.33 -11.28 4.81
CA ALA A 136 -12.92 -10.99 6.11
C ALA A 136 -11.84 -10.82 7.18
N LYS A 137 -10.86 -11.74 7.23
CA LYS A 137 -9.71 -11.63 8.16
C LYS A 137 -8.85 -10.40 7.89
N LEU A 138 -8.59 -10.09 6.63
CA LEU A 138 -7.82 -8.91 6.24
C LEU A 138 -8.56 -7.63 6.65
N ARG A 139 -9.87 -7.54 6.40
CA ARG A 139 -10.71 -6.41 6.82
C ARG A 139 -10.67 -6.25 8.34
N GLU A 140 -10.82 -7.30 9.13
CA GLU A 140 -10.75 -7.15 10.60
C GLU A 140 -9.38 -6.63 11.06
N ARG A 141 -8.29 -7.09 10.44
CA ARG A 141 -6.94 -6.61 10.76
C ARG A 141 -6.71 -5.16 10.34
N LEU A 142 -7.15 -4.76 9.15
CA LEU A 142 -7.03 -3.37 8.68
C LEU A 142 -7.82 -2.40 9.57
N PHE A 143 -8.98 -2.82 10.07
CA PHE A 143 -9.75 -2.06 11.03
C PHE A 143 -8.98 -1.87 12.35
N ALA A 144 -8.40 -2.95 12.89
CA ALA A 144 -7.61 -2.91 14.12
C ALA A 144 -6.37 -1.99 14.02
N HIS A 145 -5.77 -1.87 12.84
CA HIS A 145 -4.64 -0.98 12.56
C HIS A 145 -5.03 0.43 12.10
N ASN A 146 -6.32 0.80 12.14
CA ASN A 146 -6.85 2.12 11.79
C ASN A 146 -6.48 2.61 10.37
N PHE A 147 -6.48 1.71 9.39
CA PHE A 147 -6.07 2.06 8.01
C PHE A 147 -6.93 3.16 7.38
N VAL A 148 -8.23 3.23 7.68
CA VAL A 148 -9.08 4.34 7.18
C VAL A 148 -8.56 5.68 7.68
N SER A 149 -8.27 5.80 8.98
CA SER A 149 -7.74 7.04 9.55
C SER A 149 -6.40 7.43 8.93
N LEU A 150 -5.52 6.44 8.69
CA LEU A 150 -4.22 6.68 8.07
C LEU A 150 -4.40 7.20 6.64
N VAL A 151 -5.21 6.55 5.82
CA VAL A 151 -5.44 6.95 4.43
C VAL A 151 -6.15 8.30 4.34
N VAL A 152 -7.15 8.56 5.19
CA VAL A 152 -7.82 9.86 5.26
C VAL A 152 -6.85 10.99 5.62
N SER A 153 -5.88 10.72 6.49
CA SER A 153 -4.83 11.72 6.81
C SER A 153 -3.87 11.99 5.63
N CYS A 154 -3.76 11.07 4.69
CA CYS A 154 -2.90 11.21 3.51
C CYS A 154 -3.55 12.06 2.41
N ILE A 155 -4.89 12.16 2.34
CA ILE A 155 -5.62 12.80 1.23
C ILE A 155 -5.12 14.22 0.95
N GLU A 156 -4.87 15.01 1.99
CA GLU A 156 -4.43 16.42 1.83
C GLU A 156 -2.94 16.56 1.45
N THR A 157 -2.18 15.47 1.54
CA THR A 157 -0.73 15.45 1.24
C THR A 157 -0.41 14.97 -0.18
N ILE A 158 -1.43 14.49 -0.90
CA ILE A 158 -1.32 13.91 -2.24
C ILE A 158 -1.96 14.91 -3.22
N ASP A 159 -1.33 15.14 -4.37
CA ASP A 159 -1.98 15.87 -5.46
C ASP A 159 -3.16 15.13 -6.09
N SER A 160 -3.86 15.84 -6.99
CA SER A 160 -4.98 15.33 -7.76
C SER A 160 -4.70 14.05 -8.54
N GLN A 161 -3.49 13.85 -9.06
CA GLN A 161 -3.16 12.66 -9.85
C GLN A 161 -3.03 11.41 -8.97
N GLY A 162 -2.62 11.58 -7.71
CA GLY A 162 -2.46 10.49 -6.76
C GLY A 162 -3.72 10.10 -5.98
N LEU A 163 -4.82 10.87 -6.06
CA LEU A 163 -6.02 10.65 -5.24
C LEU A 163 -6.83 9.39 -5.58
N SER A 164 -6.76 8.91 -6.84
CA SER A 164 -7.60 7.80 -7.29
C SER A 164 -7.40 6.53 -6.45
N VAL A 165 -6.16 6.17 -6.12
CA VAL A 165 -5.88 4.92 -5.37
C VAL A 165 -6.38 5.00 -3.92
N PRO A 166 -6.09 6.06 -3.13
CA PRO A 166 -6.67 6.28 -1.81
C PRO A 166 -8.19 6.24 -1.78
N LEU A 167 -8.85 6.94 -2.70
CA LEU A 167 -10.32 7.00 -2.72
C LEU A 167 -10.93 5.66 -3.07
N ASN A 168 -10.37 4.96 -4.06
CA ASN A 168 -10.85 3.61 -4.41
C ASN A 168 -10.70 2.63 -3.25
N PHE A 169 -9.59 2.68 -2.52
CA PHE A 169 -9.37 1.86 -1.33
C PHE A 169 -10.37 2.17 -0.21
N LEU A 170 -10.59 3.46 0.08
CA LEU A 170 -11.54 3.90 1.09
C LEU A 170 -12.98 3.51 0.72
N SER A 171 -13.38 3.69 -0.54
CA SER A 171 -14.70 3.30 -1.04
C SER A 171 -14.94 1.80 -0.86
N ARG A 172 -13.97 0.95 -1.22
CA ARG A 172 -14.05 -0.51 -0.99
C ARG A 172 -14.22 -0.88 0.48
N LEU A 173 -13.49 -0.21 1.38
CA LEU A 173 -13.62 -0.49 2.82
C LEU A 173 -14.97 -0.01 3.36
N ALA A 174 -15.40 1.21 3.03
CA ALA A 174 -16.68 1.76 3.46
C ALA A 174 -17.86 0.91 2.98
N LEU A 175 -17.83 0.43 1.72
CA LEU A 175 -18.85 -0.45 1.17
C LEU A 175 -18.82 -1.87 1.76
N SER A 176 -17.70 -2.29 2.38
CA SER A 176 -17.57 -3.63 2.96
C SER A 176 -18.23 -3.78 4.34
N SER A 177 -18.32 -2.71 5.13
CA SER A 177 -18.92 -2.75 6.47
C SER A 177 -19.25 -1.35 6.99
N PRO A 178 -20.41 -1.14 7.67
CA PRO A 178 -20.78 0.14 8.26
C PRO A 178 -19.74 0.71 9.23
N ARG A 179 -18.95 -0.15 9.90
CA ARG A 179 -17.89 0.27 10.83
C ARG A 179 -16.81 1.13 10.16
N TYR A 180 -16.50 0.83 8.89
CA TYR A 180 -15.52 1.62 8.13
C TYR A 180 -16.07 2.98 7.72
N SER A 181 -17.34 3.05 7.33
CA SER A 181 -18.02 4.32 7.05
C SER A 181 -18.08 5.20 8.29
N GLN A 182 -18.35 4.62 9.46
CA GLN A 182 -18.30 5.34 10.73
C GLN A 182 -16.88 5.86 11.03
N GLN A 183 -15.86 5.00 10.94
CA GLN A 183 -14.46 5.41 11.15
C GLN A 183 -14.03 6.51 10.17
N PHE A 184 -14.47 6.45 8.91
CA PHE A 184 -14.22 7.48 7.90
C PHE A 184 -14.78 8.85 8.33
N VAL A 185 -16.03 8.89 8.82
CA VAL A 185 -16.63 10.13 9.34
C VAL A 185 -15.90 10.63 10.59
N GLU A 186 -15.62 9.74 11.54
CA GLU A 186 -14.96 10.07 12.82
C GLU A 186 -13.55 10.63 12.64
N CYS A 187 -12.77 10.10 11.69
CA CYS A 187 -11.43 10.62 11.36
C CYS A 187 -11.47 11.86 10.43
N GLY A 188 -12.67 12.38 10.16
CA GLY A 188 -12.89 13.63 9.43
C GLY A 188 -12.85 13.48 7.92
N GLY A 189 -13.17 12.32 7.35
CA GLY A 189 -13.22 12.10 5.90
C GLY A 189 -14.10 13.12 5.16
N LEU A 190 -15.13 13.63 5.83
CA LEU A 190 -16.06 14.65 5.33
C LEU A 190 -15.67 16.10 5.70
N ARG A 191 -14.43 16.35 6.14
CA ARG A 191 -13.98 17.71 6.45
C ARG A 191 -14.04 18.60 5.20
N PRO A 192 -14.48 19.87 5.32
CA PRO A 192 -14.59 20.77 4.18
C PRO A 192 -13.29 20.92 3.39
N SER A 193 -12.12 20.94 4.04
CA SER A 193 -10.81 21.04 3.38
C SER A 193 -10.54 19.83 2.46
N ARG A 194 -10.92 18.63 2.88
CA ARG A 194 -10.73 17.38 2.11
C ARG A 194 -11.71 17.28 0.97
N LEU A 195 -12.98 17.60 1.23
CA LEU A 195 -13.99 17.65 0.18
C LEU A 195 -13.64 18.69 -0.88
N ALA A 196 -13.19 19.89 -0.47
CA ALA A 196 -12.73 20.92 -1.40
C ALA A 196 -11.45 20.51 -2.16
N HIS A 197 -10.68 19.54 -1.65
CA HIS A 197 -9.53 18.98 -2.35
C HIS A 197 -9.92 17.88 -3.36
N ILE A 198 -10.89 17.03 -2.98
CA ILE A 198 -11.41 15.93 -3.81
C ILE A 198 -12.32 16.46 -4.93
N LEU A 199 -13.13 17.47 -4.66
CA LEU A 199 -14.13 18.03 -5.59
C LEU A 199 -13.58 19.17 -6.46
N ARG A 200 -12.25 19.27 -6.59
CA ARG A 200 -11.62 20.27 -7.45
C ARG A 200 -11.97 20.01 -8.92
N PRO A 201 -12.34 21.03 -9.71
CA PRO A 201 -12.66 20.86 -11.14
C PRO A 201 -11.51 20.25 -11.96
N GLU A 202 -10.27 20.40 -11.50
CA GLU A 202 -9.08 19.86 -12.16
C GLU A 202 -8.90 18.35 -11.94
N ASN A 203 -9.65 17.74 -11.03
CA ASN A 203 -9.58 16.31 -10.77
C ASN A 203 -10.27 15.53 -11.90
N SER A 204 -9.73 14.37 -12.22
CA SER A 204 -10.31 13.53 -13.27
C SER A 204 -11.70 13.03 -12.89
N PRO A 205 -12.60 12.79 -13.86
CA PRO A 205 -13.96 12.31 -13.58
C PRO A 205 -14.02 11.06 -12.67
N PRO A 206 -13.13 10.05 -12.79
CA PRO A 206 -13.10 8.92 -11.86
C PRO A 206 -12.88 9.32 -10.40
N ILE A 207 -12.05 10.33 -10.14
CA ILE A 207 -11.78 10.83 -8.78
C ILE A 207 -13.01 11.54 -8.21
N LEU A 208 -13.71 12.30 -9.06
CA LEU A 208 -14.94 12.97 -8.66
C LEU A 208 -16.06 11.97 -8.37
N VAL A 209 -16.17 10.90 -9.16
CA VAL A 209 -17.15 9.83 -8.93
C VAL A 209 -16.82 9.03 -7.66
N ASP A 210 -15.56 8.65 -7.45
CA ASP A 210 -15.14 7.92 -6.24
C ASP A 210 -15.20 8.79 -4.97
N GLY A 211 -15.24 10.12 -5.14
CA GLY A 211 -15.30 11.11 -4.06
C GLY A 211 -16.71 11.55 -3.64
N LEU A 212 -17.75 11.12 -4.38
CA LEU A 212 -19.16 11.42 -4.16
C LEU A 212 -19.89 10.20 -3.57
#